data_AF-A0A976Q1R2-F1
#
_entry.id   AF-A0A976Q1R2-F1
#
_cell.length_a   1.000
_cell.length_b   1.000
_cell.length_c   1.000
_cell.angle_alpha   90.00
_cell.angle_beta   90.00
_cell.angle_gamma   90.00
#
_symmetry.space_group_name_H-M   'P 1'
#
loop_
_entity.id
_entity.type
_entity.pdbx_description
1 polymer ?
#
loop_
_entity_poly.entity_id
_entity_poly.type
_entity_poly.pdbx_seq_one_letter_code
_entity_poly.pdbx_strand_id
1 'polypeptide(L)'
;MNNAGCALHPGRGSQSGVPMPMLADLDDPPRPRWKNIVAGFLIATPVTLVAWQWLLPQVHDSVRGGSEDFDKRLRLEDAYMRAVCEQALVLDRDEQLCKCVFAAEYPSLDCQAPFQQWTLARQVDQCADPTTRKAALSFCTCVDVIAEQVQAAVRDAMETGDDELGAARRAAQNYHRCQPLPDAINLPGIEALTPATE
;
A
#
# COMPACT_ATOMS: atom_id res chain seq x y z
N MET A 1 36.95 -29.12 21.75
CA MET A 1 37.51 -30.34 21.12
C MET A 1 36.66 -30.67 19.90
N ASN A 2 37.16 -30.36 18.70
CA ASN A 2 37.06 -31.23 17.53
C ASN A 2 37.91 -30.63 16.40
N ASN A 3 38.83 -31.46 15.94
CA ASN A 3 39.83 -31.25 14.90
C ASN A 3 39.23 -31.46 13.51
N ALA A 4 39.74 -30.71 12.54
CA ALA A 4 40.14 -31.15 11.19
C ALA A 4 40.93 -29.96 10.58
N GLY A 5 42.23 -30.03 10.25
CA GLY A 5 42.90 -31.01 9.40
C GLY A 5 42.42 -30.82 7.94
N CYS A 6 43.21 -30.71 6.88
CA CYS A 6 44.64 -30.81 6.57
C CYS A 6 44.77 -30.58 5.03
N ALA A 7 46.01 -30.45 4.54
CA ALA A 7 46.53 -30.58 3.14
C ALA A 7 46.86 -29.24 2.43
N LEU A 8 48.14 -28.82 2.23
CA LEU A 8 49.27 -29.39 1.44
C LEU A 8 48.86 -29.64 -0.04
N HIS A 9 49.51 -29.21 -1.12
CA HIS A 9 50.88 -28.74 -1.48
C HIS A 9 50.80 -28.33 -3.01
N PRO A 10 51.88 -28.12 -3.80
CA PRO A 10 52.96 -27.12 -3.76
C PRO A 10 53.15 -26.34 -5.10
N GLY A 11 53.95 -25.27 -5.04
CA GLY A 11 54.97 -24.97 -6.06
C GLY A 11 54.62 -23.93 -7.14
N ARG A 12 55.39 -22.84 -7.19
CA ARG A 12 56.52 -22.65 -8.13
C ARG A 12 57.06 -21.23 -7.96
N GLY A 13 58.38 -21.12 -7.76
CA GLY A 13 59.06 -19.85 -7.53
C GLY A 13 59.12 -18.94 -8.76
N SER A 14 59.31 -17.65 -8.49
CA SER A 14 60.06 -16.72 -9.34
C SER A 14 60.36 -15.48 -8.47
N GLN A 15 61.57 -15.41 -7.94
CA GLN A 15 62.60 -14.45 -8.35
C GLN A 15 62.28 -12.98 -8.00
N SER A 16 63.03 -12.51 -7.01
CA SER A 16 63.93 -11.36 -7.11
C SER A 16 63.37 -10.05 -7.65
N GLY A 17 63.24 -9.08 -6.74
CA GLY A 17 63.22 -7.67 -7.09
C GLY A 17 62.37 -6.87 -6.13
N VAL A 18 62.90 -6.54 -4.95
CA VAL A 18 62.42 -5.36 -4.23
C VAL A 18 63.22 -4.20 -4.82
N PRO A 19 62.65 -3.39 -5.75
CA PRO A 19 63.28 -2.12 -6.06
C PRO A 19 63.18 -1.28 -4.78
N MET A 20 64.33 -0.94 -4.21
CA MET A 20 64.38 0.11 -3.20
C MET A 20 63.78 1.37 -3.84
N PRO A 21 62.73 1.98 -3.25
CA PRO A 21 62.27 3.29 -3.69
C PRO A 21 63.43 4.26 -3.44
N MET A 22 64.10 4.66 -4.52
CA MET A 22 65.07 5.73 -4.44
C MET A 22 64.35 7.01 -4.06
N LEU A 23 64.89 7.72 -3.07
CA LEU A 23 64.47 9.06 -2.63
C LEU A 23 64.47 10.13 -3.75
N ALA A 24 64.72 9.75 -5.01
CA ALA A 24 64.63 10.58 -6.19
C ALA A 24 63.22 10.64 -6.80
N ASP A 25 62.26 9.84 -6.33
CA ASP A 25 60.87 9.81 -6.83
C ASP A 25 59.89 10.64 -5.97
N LEU A 26 60.41 11.45 -5.03
CA LEU A 26 59.60 12.29 -4.13
C LEU A 26 59.48 13.75 -4.61
N ASP A 27 60.13 14.12 -5.71
CA ASP A 27 60.20 15.51 -6.22
C ASP A 27 59.42 15.74 -7.52
N ASP A 28 58.59 14.79 -7.97
CA ASP A 28 57.70 15.01 -9.12
C ASP A 28 56.37 15.62 -8.62
N PRO A 29 56.08 16.92 -8.87
CA PRO A 29 54.82 17.50 -8.46
C PRO A 29 53.69 16.79 -9.20
N PRO A 30 52.62 16.34 -8.50
CA PRO A 30 51.55 15.59 -9.15
C PRO A 30 50.95 16.43 -10.28
N ARG A 31 50.99 15.89 -11.50
CA ARG A 31 50.44 16.56 -12.68
C ARG A 31 49.00 17.03 -12.37
N PRO A 32 48.64 18.29 -12.66
CA PRO A 32 47.35 18.85 -12.29
C PRO A 32 46.19 18.03 -12.88
N ARG A 33 45.52 17.23 -12.04
CA ARG A 33 44.40 16.34 -12.43
C ARG A 33 43.11 17.10 -12.77
N TRP A 34 43.07 18.42 -12.55
CA TRP A 34 41.89 19.27 -12.79
C TRP A 34 41.45 19.25 -14.25
N LYS A 35 42.40 19.14 -15.20
CA LYS A 35 42.10 19.05 -16.64
C LYS A 35 41.27 17.80 -16.97
N ASN A 36 41.52 16.69 -16.30
CA ASN A 36 40.77 15.45 -16.50
C ASN A 36 39.40 15.51 -15.84
N ILE A 37 39.26 16.23 -14.72
CA ILE A 37 37.97 16.44 -14.05
C ILE A 37 37.05 17.34 -14.90
N VAL A 38 37.59 18.44 -15.44
CA VAL A 38 36.83 19.35 -16.30
C VAL A 38 36.43 18.68 -17.61
N ALA A 39 37.33 17.91 -18.23
CA ALA A 39 36.97 17.13 -19.41
C ALA A 39 35.91 16.05 -19.11
N GLY A 40 36.01 15.39 -17.95
CA GLY A 40 35.01 14.44 -17.50
C GLY A 40 33.64 15.07 -17.29
N PHE A 41 33.58 16.25 -16.67
CA PHE A 41 32.32 16.98 -16.46
C PHE A 41 31.71 17.42 -17.80
N LEU A 42 32.50 17.99 -18.71
CA LEU A 42 32.01 18.43 -20.03
C LEU A 42 31.39 17.31 -20.87
N ILE A 43 31.82 16.06 -20.67
CA ILE A 43 31.27 14.90 -21.39
C ILE A 43 30.12 14.27 -20.59
N ALA A 44 30.22 14.18 -19.27
CA ALA A 44 29.19 13.57 -18.44
C ALA A 44 27.90 14.39 -18.41
N THR A 45 28.00 15.72 -18.32
CA THR A 45 26.84 16.63 -18.23
C THR A 45 25.88 16.55 -19.41
N PRO A 46 26.30 16.57 -20.69
CA PRO A 46 25.35 16.44 -21.80
C PRO A 46 24.71 15.05 -21.86
N VAL A 47 25.45 13.99 -21.51
CA VAL A 47 24.91 12.62 -21.49
C VAL A 47 23.86 12.46 -20.39
N THR A 48 24.12 12.99 -19.20
CA THR A 48 23.15 12.94 -18.10
C THR A 48 21.94 13.83 -18.38
N LEU A 49 22.12 15.01 -19.00
CA LEU A 49 21.00 15.87 -19.41
C LEU A 49 20.09 15.18 -20.43
N VAL A 50 20.66 14.52 -21.45
CA VAL A 50 19.86 13.80 -22.45
C VAL A 50 19.13 12.61 -21.83
N ALA A 51 19.80 11.85 -20.96
CA ALA A 51 19.16 10.77 -20.22
C ALA A 51 18.03 11.28 -19.32
N TRP A 52 18.24 12.40 -18.63
CA TRP A 52 17.25 13.03 -17.76
C TRP A 52 16.05 13.58 -18.56
N GLN A 53 16.28 14.18 -19.73
CA GLN A 53 15.25 14.69 -20.63
C GLN A 53 14.29 13.57 -21.11
N TRP A 54 14.81 12.35 -21.31
CA TRP A 54 14.00 11.20 -21.71
C TRP A 54 13.29 10.52 -20.54
N LEU A 55 13.90 10.51 -19.35
CA LEU A 55 13.35 9.85 -18.17
C LEU A 55 12.23 10.66 -17.51
N LEU A 56 12.38 11.98 -17.42
CA LEU A 56 11.41 12.87 -16.79
C LEU A 56 9.97 12.76 -17.31
N PRO A 57 9.69 12.77 -18.62
CA PRO A 57 8.32 12.71 -19.12
C PRO A 57 7.62 11.38 -18.77
N GLN A 58 8.33 10.25 -18.79
CA GLN A 58 7.73 8.96 -18.42
C GLN A 58 7.38 8.89 -16.93
N VAL A 59 8.23 9.46 -16.06
CA VAL A 59 7.94 9.57 -14.64
C VAL A 59 6.77 10.53 -14.41
N HIS A 60 6.70 11.63 -15.16
CA HIS A 60 5.62 12.60 -15.04
C HIS A 60 4.26 12.00 -15.44
N ASP A 61 4.20 11.23 -16.54
CA ASP A 61 2.96 10.60 -17.01
C ASP A 61 2.53 9.43 -16.11
N SER A 62 3.49 8.65 -15.59
CA SER A 62 3.20 7.60 -14.59
C SER A 62 2.61 8.17 -13.31
N VAL A 63 3.14 9.30 -12.82
CA VAL A 63 2.66 9.95 -11.60
C VAL A 63 1.31 10.63 -11.82
N ARG A 64 1.12 11.35 -12.95
CA ARG A 64 -0.16 12.01 -13.27
C ARG A 64 -1.27 11.00 -13.54
N GLY A 65 -1.00 9.95 -14.32
CA GLY A 65 -1.97 8.89 -14.61
C GLY A 65 -2.45 8.22 -13.33
N GLY A 66 -1.54 7.88 -12.42
CA GLY A 66 -1.89 7.34 -11.11
C GLY A 66 -2.72 8.30 -10.25
N SER A 67 -2.45 9.61 -10.30
CA SER A 67 -3.22 10.61 -9.54
C SER A 67 -4.62 10.84 -10.09
N GLU A 68 -4.80 10.88 -11.42
CA GLU A 68 -6.12 11.07 -12.03
C GLU A 68 -7.04 9.88 -11.79
N ASP A 69 -6.50 8.67 -11.85
CA ASP A 69 -7.25 7.44 -11.60
C ASP A 69 -7.63 7.31 -10.12
N PHE A 70 -6.75 7.76 -9.22
CA PHE A 70 -7.04 7.81 -7.79
C PHE A 70 -8.14 8.83 -7.47
N ASP A 71 -8.07 10.03 -8.03
CA ASP A 71 -9.08 11.08 -7.85
C ASP A 71 -10.45 10.65 -8.39
N LYS A 72 -10.49 10.02 -9.56
CA LYS A 72 -11.74 9.48 -10.13
C LYS A 72 -12.34 8.40 -9.23
N ARG A 73 -11.50 7.51 -8.69
CA ARG A 73 -11.96 6.43 -7.79
C ARG A 73 -12.56 7.01 -6.50
N LEU A 74 -11.90 7.98 -5.88
CA LEU A 74 -12.42 8.63 -4.67
C LEU A 74 -13.76 9.34 -4.94
N ARG A 75 -13.91 10.02 -6.08
CA ARG A 75 -15.19 10.66 -6.44
C ARG A 75 -16.32 9.66 -6.68
N LEU A 76 -16.03 8.51 -7.25
CA LEU A 76 -17.01 7.43 -7.42
C LEU A 76 -17.43 6.87 -6.06
N GLU A 77 -16.47 6.70 -5.15
CA GLU A 77 -16.73 6.26 -3.78
C GLU A 77 -17.56 7.29 -3.01
N ASP A 78 -17.24 8.59 -3.12
CA ASP A 78 -18.04 9.68 -2.53
C ASP A 78 -19.49 9.66 -3.02
N ALA A 79 -19.67 9.53 -4.34
CA ALA A 79 -20.99 9.47 -4.95
C ALA A 79 -21.77 8.24 -4.47
N TYR A 80 -21.09 7.09 -4.32
CA TYR A 80 -21.69 5.88 -3.79
C TYR A 80 -22.11 6.05 -2.32
N MET A 81 -21.23 6.58 -1.47
CA MET A 81 -21.53 6.82 -0.05
C MET A 81 -22.75 7.74 0.14
N ARG A 82 -22.83 8.80 -0.67
CA ARG A 82 -23.99 9.71 -0.67
C ARG A 82 -25.26 9.01 -1.14
N ALA A 83 -25.20 8.28 -2.26
CA ALA A 83 -26.35 7.56 -2.79
C ALA A 83 -26.90 6.52 -1.80
N VAL A 84 -26.01 5.80 -1.09
CA VAL A 84 -26.40 4.85 -0.03
C VAL A 84 -27.21 5.56 1.07
N CYS A 85 -26.75 6.73 1.52
CA CYS A 85 -27.41 7.50 2.57
C CYS A 85 -28.67 8.25 2.12
N GLU A 86 -28.79 8.60 0.85
CA GLU A 86 -29.98 9.28 0.30
C GLU A 86 -31.11 8.32 -0.07
N GLN A 87 -30.78 7.14 -0.57
CA GLN A 87 -31.75 6.27 -1.26
C GLN A 87 -32.01 4.95 -0.53
N ALA A 88 -31.01 4.37 0.12
CA ALA A 88 -31.08 2.98 0.59
C ALA A 88 -31.25 2.81 2.11
N LEU A 89 -30.83 3.78 2.93
CA LEU A 89 -30.80 3.63 4.38
C LEU A 89 -31.98 4.29 5.11
N VAL A 90 -32.62 3.54 6.00
CA VAL A 90 -33.54 4.07 7.02
C VAL A 90 -32.70 4.58 8.20
N LEU A 91 -32.82 5.87 8.52
CA LEU A 91 -31.89 6.65 9.36
C LEU A 91 -31.54 6.01 10.72
N ASP A 92 -32.44 5.27 11.37
CA ASP A 92 -32.29 4.90 12.78
C ASP A 92 -31.14 3.91 13.08
N ARG A 93 -30.67 3.11 12.10
CA ARG A 93 -29.56 2.15 12.30
C ARG A 93 -28.18 2.72 11.92
N ASP A 94 -28.15 3.73 11.07
CA ASP A 94 -26.94 4.19 10.37
C ASP A 94 -26.72 5.72 10.49
N GLU A 95 -27.32 6.34 11.52
CA GLU A 95 -27.19 7.78 11.77
C GLU A 95 -25.74 8.25 11.74
N GLN A 96 -24.79 7.47 12.26
CA GLN A 96 -23.39 7.91 12.35
C GLN A 96 -22.68 7.91 10.99
N LEU A 97 -22.99 6.96 10.10
CA LEU A 97 -22.46 6.96 8.74
C LEU A 97 -23.03 8.14 7.97
N CYS A 98 -24.36 8.28 7.94
CA CYS A 98 -25.00 9.30 7.14
C CYS A 98 -24.83 10.71 7.70
N LYS A 99 -24.76 10.89 9.03
CA LYS A 99 -24.38 12.18 9.64
C LYS A 99 -22.97 12.59 9.21
N CYS A 100 -22.02 11.66 9.18
CA CYS A 100 -20.67 11.95 8.70
C CYS A 100 -20.70 12.32 7.21
N VAL A 101 -21.33 11.49 6.37
CA VAL A 101 -21.34 11.65 4.90
C VAL A 101 -21.96 12.98 4.48
N PHE A 102 -23.03 13.43 5.14
CA PHE A 102 -23.66 14.72 4.83
C PHE A 102 -22.96 15.93 5.45
N ALA A 103 -22.17 15.74 6.52
CA ALA A 103 -21.42 16.83 7.14
C ALA A 103 -20.04 17.06 6.49
N ALA A 104 -19.46 16.04 5.85
CA ALA A 104 -18.14 16.09 5.26
C ALA A 104 -18.15 16.56 3.80
N GLU A 105 -17.13 17.34 3.41
CA GLU A 105 -16.93 17.77 2.02
C GLU A 105 -16.44 16.60 1.15
N TYR A 106 -15.56 15.75 1.69
CA TYR A 106 -14.95 14.58 1.04
C TYR A 106 -15.18 13.29 1.85
N PRO A 107 -16.37 12.65 1.75
CA PRO A 107 -16.77 11.56 2.64
C PRO A 107 -15.91 10.29 2.51
N SER A 108 -15.34 10.00 1.36
CA SER A 108 -14.45 8.85 1.14
C SER A 108 -13.16 8.92 1.96
N LEU A 109 -12.75 10.12 2.37
CA LEU A 109 -11.60 10.32 3.25
C LEU A 109 -12.02 10.40 4.72
N ASP A 110 -13.02 11.24 5.01
CA ASP A 110 -13.39 11.59 6.39
C ASP A 110 -14.30 10.53 7.05
N CYS A 111 -15.11 9.84 6.25
CA CYS A 111 -16.13 8.89 6.70
C CYS A 111 -15.80 7.44 6.31
N GLN A 112 -14.54 7.17 5.94
CA GLN A 112 -14.12 5.84 5.53
C GLN A 112 -14.31 4.81 6.65
N ALA A 113 -13.96 5.14 7.89
CA ALA A 113 -14.08 4.20 9.01
C ALA A 113 -15.51 3.69 9.25
N PRO A 114 -16.54 4.55 9.40
CA PRO A 114 -17.92 4.07 9.52
C PRO A 114 -18.41 3.38 8.24
N PHE A 115 -17.94 3.80 7.07
CA PHE A 115 -18.32 3.15 5.80
C PHE A 115 -17.75 1.72 5.68
N GLN A 116 -16.52 1.49 6.14
CA GLN A 116 -15.91 0.16 6.16
C GLN A 116 -16.64 -0.78 7.11
N GLN A 117 -17.08 -0.27 8.27
CA GLN A 117 -17.91 -1.05 9.19
C GLN A 117 -19.26 -1.45 8.56
N TRP A 118 -19.92 -0.50 7.91
CA TRP A 118 -21.17 -0.76 7.18
C TRP A 118 -20.96 -1.78 6.05
N THR A 119 -19.90 -1.59 5.25
CA THR A 119 -19.54 -2.48 4.14
C THR A 119 -19.26 -3.89 4.62
N LEU A 120 -18.45 -4.04 5.68
CA LEU A 120 -18.13 -5.33 6.26
C LEU A 120 -19.40 -6.09 6.66
N ALA A 121 -20.36 -5.43 7.31
CA ALA A 121 -21.61 -6.07 7.72
C ALA A 121 -22.39 -6.62 6.51
N ARG A 122 -22.48 -5.87 5.41
CA ARG A 122 -23.13 -6.33 4.18
C ARG A 122 -22.41 -7.51 3.54
N GLN A 123 -21.07 -7.51 3.57
CA GLN A 123 -20.28 -8.59 3.01
C GLN A 123 -20.37 -9.87 3.85
N VAL A 124 -20.49 -9.75 5.17
CA VAL A 124 -20.82 -10.88 6.05
C VAL A 124 -22.16 -11.50 5.64
N ASP A 125 -23.19 -10.66 5.41
CA ASP A 125 -24.51 -11.13 4.97
C ASP A 125 -24.44 -11.83 3.61
N GLN A 126 -23.69 -11.27 2.64
CA GLN A 126 -23.50 -11.90 1.32
C GLN A 126 -22.72 -13.21 1.39
N CYS A 127 -21.65 -13.26 2.19
CA CYS A 127 -20.84 -14.46 2.37
C CYS A 127 -21.53 -15.57 3.19
N ALA A 128 -22.65 -15.27 3.84
CA ALA A 128 -23.50 -16.28 4.45
C ALA A 128 -24.21 -17.15 3.40
N ASP A 129 -24.43 -16.65 2.18
CA ASP A 129 -24.98 -17.44 1.09
C ASP A 129 -23.95 -18.49 0.58
N PRO A 130 -24.28 -19.79 0.61
CA PRO A 130 -23.35 -20.85 0.21
C PRO A 130 -22.97 -20.81 -1.27
N THR A 131 -23.78 -20.20 -2.15
CA THR A 131 -23.41 -20.07 -3.57
C THR A 131 -22.35 -19.00 -3.77
N THR A 132 -22.55 -17.85 -3.14
CA THR A 132 -21.62 -16.72 -3.10
C THR A 132 -20.29 -17.12 -2.45
N ARG A 133 -20.33 -17.78 -1.29
CA ARG A 133 -19.12 -18.26 -0.60
C ARG A 133 -18.29 -19.24 -1.44
N LYS A 134 -18.92 -20.09 -2.26
CA LYS A 134 -18.18 -20.99 -3.17
C LYS A 134 -17.49 -20.24 -4.31
N ALA A 135 -18.11 -19.18 -4.81
CA ALA A 135 -17.56 -18.36 -5.88
C ALA A 135 -16.43 -17.45 -5.40
N ALA A 136 -16.48 -16.99 -4.14
CA ALA A 136 -15.58 -16.01 -3.54
C ALA A 136 -14.97 -16.52 -2.23
N LEU A 137 -14.35 -17.71 -2.27
CA LEU A 137 -13.91 -18.41 -1.07
C LEU A 137 -12.82 -17.64 -0.30
N SER A 138 -11.85 -17.07 -0.99
CA SER A 138 -10.73 -16.37 -0.35
C SER A 138 -11.19 -15.04 0.24
N PHE A 139 -12.05 -14.33 -0.49
CA PHE A 139 -12.68 -13.11 -0.02
C PHE A 139 -13.58 -13.34 1.19
N CYS A 140 -14.50 -14.31 1.13
CA CYS A 140 -15.40 -14.59 2.25
C CYS A 140 -14.65 -15.08 3.50
N THR A 141 -13.57 -15.85 3.33
CA THR A 141 -12.72 -16.25 4.45
C THR A 141 -12.04 -15.02 5.08
N CYS A 142 -11.57 -14.06 4.27
CA CYS A 142 -11.02 -12.81 4.79
C CYS A 142 -12.07 -12.01 5.57
N VAL A 143 -13.27 -11.87 5.02
CA VAL A 143 -14.41 -11.19 5.66
C VAL A 143 -14.75 -11.83 7.00
N ASP A 144 -14.85 -13.16 7.06
CA ASP A 144 -15.13 -13.91 8.30
C ASP A 144 -14.07 -13.62 9.38
N VAL A 145 -12.79 -13.65 9.02
CA VAL A 145 -11.68 -13.33 9.94
C VAL A 145 -11.77 -11.89 10.46
N ILE A 146 -12.09 -10.92 9.61
CA ILE A 146 -12.24 -9.53 10.06
C ILE A 146 -13.49 -9.38 10.95
N ALA A 147 -14.59 -10.06 10.63
CA ALA A 147 -15.79 -10.04 11.45
C ALA A 147 -15.53 -10.62 12.86
N GLU A 148 -14.75 -11.70 12.97
CA GLU A 148 -14.30 -12.25 14.25
C GLU A 148 -13.43 -11.26 15.03
N GLN A 149 -12.51 -10.56 14.36
CA GLN A 149 -11.68 -9.51 15.00
C GLN A 149 -12.53 -8.37 15.54
N VAL A 150 -13.59 -7.96 14.83
CA VAL A 150 -14.53 -6.94 15.30
C VAL A 150 -15.24 -7.43 16.57
N GLN A 151 -15.74 -8.66 16.58
CA GLN A 151 -16.40 -9.23 17.76
C GLN A 151 -15.45 -9.38 18.95
N ALA A 152 -14.19 -9.76 18.71
CA ALA A 152 -13.17 -9.82 19.75
C ALA A 152 -12.90 -8.43 20.34
N ALA A 153 -12.70 -7.42 19.49
CA ALA A 153 -12.44 -6.05 19.93
C ALA A 153 -13.61 -5.44 20.74
N VAL A 154 -14.85 -5.74 20.37
CA VAL A 154 -16.04 -5.31 21.13
C VAL A 154 -16.06 -5.98 22.51
N ARG A 155 -15.80 -7.29 22.58
CA ARG A 155 -15.77 -8.03 23.84
C ARG A 155 -14.69 -7.51 24.78
N ASP A 156 -13.49 -7.26 24.26
CA ASP A 156 -12.39 -6.69 25.04
C ASP A 156 -12.77 -5.30 25.58
N ALA A 157 -13.41 -4.46 24.76
CA ALA A 157 -13.88 -3.13 25.17
C ALA A 157 -14.94 -3.19 26.27
N MET A 158 -15.86 -4.16 26.21
CA MET A 158 -16.85 -4.39 27.27
C MET A 158 -16.18 -4.76 28.61
N GLU A 159 -15.10 -5.53 28.57
CA GLU A 159 -14.36 -5.95 29.77
C GLU A 159 -13.53 -4.81 30.37
N THR A 160 -12.97 -3.93 29.53
CA THR A 160 -12.15 -2.79 29.98
C THR A 160 -12.95 -1.52 30.27
N GLY A 161 -14.23 -1.46 29.86
CA GLY A 161 -15.06 -0.26 29.95
C GLY A 161 -14.73 0.80 28.89
N ASP A 162 -14.11 0.39 27.78
CA ASP A 162 -13.79 1.26 26.64
C ASP A 162 -15.00 1.47 25.72
N ASP A 163 -14.89 2.42 24.78
CA ASP A 163 -15.88 2.64 23.72
C ASP A 163 -15.95 1.44 22.76
N GLU A 164 -16.93 0.56 22.99
CA GLU A 164 -17.24 -0.62 22.17
C GLU A 164 -17.38 -0.28 20.68
N LEU A 165 -18.04 0.84 20.39
CA LEU A 165 -18.37 1.23 19.03
C LEU A 165 -17.13 1.78 18.32
N GLY A 166 -16.29 2.52 19.05
CA GLY A 166 -14.95 2.88 18.62
C GLY A 166 -14.04 1.66 18.38
N ALA A 167 -14.12 0.63 19.23
CA ALA A 167 -13.35 -0.60 19.07
C ALA A 167 -13.79 -1.38 17.81
N ALA A 168 -15.10 -1.51 17.59
CA ALA A 168 -15.66 -2.14 16.40
C ALA A 168 -15.19 -1.44 15.11
N ARG A 169 -15.23 -0.10 15.08
CA ARG A 169 -14.77 0.68 13.92
C ARG A 169 -13.29 0.48 13.64
N ARG A 170 -12.44 0.54 14.66
CA ARG A 170 -10.98 0.34 14.51
C ARG A 170 -10.67 -1.04 13.96
N ALA A 171 -11.35 -2.07 14.43
CA ALA A 171 -11.18 -3.43 13.90
C ALA A 171 -11.69 -3.56 12.45
N ALA A 172 -12.85 -2.97 12.14
CA ALA A 172 -13.46 -3.03 10.81
C ALA A 172 -12.63 -2.33 9.72
N GLN A 173 -11.76 -1.36 10.08
CA GLN A 173 -10.83 -0.75 9.14
C GLN A 173 -9.95 -1.77 8.42
N ASN A 174 -9.67 -2.95 9.02
CA ASN A 174 -8.90 -4.01 8.38
C ASN A 174 -9.58 -4.61 7.13
N TYR A 175 -10.86 -4.34 6.89
CA TYR A 175 -11.56 -4.82 5.69
C TYR A 175 -10.91 -4.37 4.37
N HIS A 176 -10.20 -3.24 4.34
CA HIS A 176 -9.45 -2.81 3.15
C HIS A 176 -8.46 -3.86 2.64
N ARG A 177 -8.02 -4.80 3.51
CA ARG A 177 -7.13 -5.90 3.15
C ARG A 177 -7.81 -7.01 2.34
N CYS A 178 -9.14 -7.09 2.41
CA CYS A 178 -9.93 -8.07 1.65
C CYS A 178 -10.27 -7.56 0.24
N GLN A 179 -10.36 -6.24 0.05
CA GLN A 179 -10.70 -5.61 -1.25
C GLN A 179 -9.77 -5.97 -2.44
N PRO A 180 -8.44 -6.14 -2.27
CA PRO A 180 -7.56 -6.47 -3.40
C PRO A 180 -7.56 -7.97 -3.77
N LEU A 181 -8.36 -8.81 -3.12
CA LEU A 181 -8.41 -10.24 -3.43
C LEU A 181 -8.99 -10.48 -4.83
N PRO A 182 -8.50 -11.50 -5.56
CA PRO A 182 -8.89 -11.72 -6.96
C PRO A 182 -10.35 -12.15 -7.14
N ASP A 183 -10.95 -12.71 -6.09
CA ASP A 183 -12.34 -13.15 -6.01
C ASP A 183 -13.18 -12.19 -5.13
N ALA A 184 -12.73 -10.95 -4.93
CA ALA A 184 -13.47 -9.96 -4.17
C ALA A 184 -14.83 -9.66 -4.82
N ILE A 185 -15.87 -9.64 -3.98
CA ILE A 185 -17.24 -9.36 -4.42
C ILE A 185 -17.44 -7.85 -4.45
N ASN A 186 -18.02 -7.35 -5.54
CA ASN A 186 -18.38 -5.94 -5.64
C ASN A 186 -19.53 -5.60 -4.68
N LEU A 187 -19.48 -4.38 -4.15
CA LEU A 187 -20.62 -3.84 -3.42
C LEU A 187 -21.89 -3.87 -4.28
N PRO A 188 -23.05 -4.18 -3.69
CA PRO A 188 -24.31 -4.20 -4.42
C PRO A 188 -24.63 -2.79 -4.97
N GLY A 189 -25.27 -2.76 -6.14
CA GLY A 189 -25.84 -1.53 -6.69
C GLY A 189 -26.87 -0.92 -5.74
N ILE A 190 -27.08 0.39 -5.85
CA ILE A 190 -27.98 1.14 -4.94
C ILE A 190 -29.41 0.59 -5.03
N GLU A 191 -29.83 0.14 -6.21
CA GLU A 191 -31.15 -0.44 -6.47
C GLU A 191 -31.38 -1.75 -5.72
N ALA A 192 -30.32 -2.48 -5.40
CA ALA A 192 -30.39 -3.71 -4.60
C ALA A 192 -30.42 -3.42 -3.09
N LEU A 193 -30.13 -2.18 -2.68
CA LEU A 193 -30.13 -1.74 -1.28
C LEU A 193 -31.42 -1.01 -0.88
N THR A 194 -32.17 -0.49 -1.85
CA THR A 194 -33.49 0.12 -1.60
C THR A 194 -34.51 -0.94 -1.17
N PRO A 195 -35.28 -0.73 -0.09
CA PRO A 195 -36.39 -1.61 0.24
C PRO A 195 -37.40 -1.61 -0.92
N ALA A 196 -37.93 -2.77 -1.28
CA ALA A 196 -38.98 -2.85 -2.29
C ALA A 196 -40.13 -1.94 -1.85
N THR A 197 -40.40 -0.90 -2.64
CA THR A 197 -41.62 -0.09 -2.50
C THR A 197 -42.81 -0.99 -2.80
N GLU A 198 -43.42 -1.56 -1.76
CA GLU A 198 -44.80 -2.03 -1.79
C GLU A 198 -45.79 -0.87 -1.66
#